data_AF-A0A359F571-F1
#
_entry.id   AF-A0A359F571-F1
#
_cell.length_a   1.000
_cell.length_b   1.000
_cell.length_c   1.000
_cell.angle_alpha   90.00
_cell.angle_beta   90.00
_cell.angle_gamma   90.00
#
_symmetry.space_group_name_H-M   'P 1'
#
loop_
_entity.id
_entity.type
_entity.pdbx_description
1 polymer ?
#
loop_
_entity_poly.entity_id
_entity_poly.type
_entity_poly.pdbx_seq_one_letter_code
_entity_poly.pdbx_strand_id
1 'polypeptide(L)'
;MNESAPDPLVDLVQILRPALELALDVARSESRESSKATVPPALWPFLTLARNPAPALRAALDSLEVEEFRLKVAAHASEDALGTTCLSFLNRSAGWEQDLGAAVQKVIAQGLERAAGQAQREAERSSRKSQMLAQRLEETERRYSAVLARLTELERNLQDVVQLLDERTTERDLLFDQRARAVRELKQAEARLAAQTEQ
;
A
#
# COMPACT_ATOMS: atom_id res chain seq x y z
N MET A 1 -5.18 4.67 12.98
CA MET A 1 -3.78 5.10 12.86
C MET A 1 -3.36 5.55 14.25
N ASN A 2 -2.57 4.75 14.97
CA ASN A 2 -1.96 5.22 16.22
C ASN A 2 -0.80 6.13 15.82
N GLU A 3 -1.03 7.44 15.82
CA GLU A 3 0.07 8.40 15.95
C GLU A 3 0.64 8.18 17.35
N SER A 4 1.58 7.24 17.45
CA SER A 4 2.42 7.11 18.63
C SER A 4 3.23 8.40 18.68
N ALA A 5 2.84 9.31 19.56
CA ALA A 5 3.65 10.49 19.87
C ALA A 5 5.11 10.03 20.06
N PRO A 6 6.09 10.80 19.56
CA PRO A 6 7.49 10.46 19.76
C PRO A 6 7.73 10.34 21.27
N ASP A 7 8.07 9.14 21.72
CA ASP A 7 8.39 8.92 23.12
C ASP A 7 9.73 9.62 23.37
N PRO A 8 9.77 10.69 24.19
CA PRO A 8 10.98 11.48 24.39
C PRO A 8 12.14 10.62 24.94
N LEU A 9 11.81 9.49 25.58
CA LEU A 9 12.80 8.53 26.07
C LEU A 9 13.43 7.70 24.96
N VAL A 10 12.70 7.41 23.88
CA VAL A 10 13.23 6.70 22.71
C VAL A 10 14.21 7.59 21.95
N ASP A 11 13.89 8.88 21.80
CA ASP A 11 14.74 9.85 21.11
C ASP A 11 16.05 10.09 21.88
N LEU A 12 15.97 10.19 23.21
CA LEU A 12 17.13 10.34 24.07
C LEU A 12 18.07 9.13 24.00
N VAL A 13 17.51 7.91 24.03
CA VAL A 13 18.29 6.66 23.90
C VAL A 13 18.94 6.55 22.52
N GLN A 14 18.31 7.06 21.46
CA GLN A 14 18.92 7.08 20.12
C GLN A 14 20.10 8.05 20.04
N ILE A 15 19.95 9.25 20.60
CA ILE A 15 20.99 10.28 20.59
C ILE A 15 22.21 9.84 21.40
N LEU A 16 21.98 9.30 22.60
CA LEU A 16 23.03 8.89 23.51
C LEU A 16 23.52 7.45 23.30
N ARG A 17 23.01 6.75 22.28
CA ARG A 17 23.34 5.33 22.02
C ARG A 17 24.84 5.03 22.11
N PRO A 18 25.75 5.79 21.48
CA PRO A 18 27.19 5.52 21.59
C PRO A 18 27.70 5.53 23.04
N ALA A 19 27.25 6.49 23.86
CA ALA A 19 27.62 6.56 25.27
C ALA A 19 27.01 5.42 26.08
N LEU A 20 25.77 5.03 25.77
CA LEU A 20 25.08 3.92 26.44
C LEU A 20 25.71 2.56 26.11
N GLU A 21 26.15 2.37 24.87
CA GLU A 21 26.86 1.16 24.45
C GLU A 21 28.24 1.09 25.12
N LEU A 22 28.97 2.21 25.17
CA LEU A 22 30.23 2.30 25.92
C LEU A 22 30.04 1.98 27.41
N ALA A 23 28.97 2.49 28.03
CA ALA A 23 28.66 2.20 29.43
C ALA A 23 28.46 0.70 29.68
N LEU A 24 27.76 0.00 28.77
CA LEU A 24 27.60 -1.45 28.84
C LEU A 24 28.93 -2.19 28.66
N ASP A 25 29.81 -1.72 27.78
CA ASP A 25 31.12 -2.35 27.54
C ASP A 25 32.10 -2.17 28.70
N VAL A 26 32.09 -0.99 29.35
CA VAL A 26 32.81 -0.75 30.61
C VAL A 26 32.28 -1.68 31.70
N ALA A 27 30.95 -1.77 31.85
CA ALA A 27 30.32 -2.66 32.84
C ALA A 27 30.64 -4.14 32.60
N ARG A 28 30.70 -4.59 31.34
CA ARG A 28 31.10 -5.95 30.97
C ARG A 28 32.55 -6.24 31.31
N SER A 29 33.44 -5.30 31.03
CA SER A 29 34.87 -5.43 31.33
C SER A 29 35.09 -5.54 32.84
N GLU A 30 34.47 -4.69 33.65
CA GLU A 30 34.55 -4.75 35.12
C GLU A 30 33.96 -6.05 35.69
N SER A 31 32.86 -6.54 35.12
CA SER A 31 32.26 -7.81 35.54
C SER A 31 33.19 -9.02 35.33
N ARG A 32 34.03 -8.98 34.28
CA ARG A 32 35.02 -10.03 33.96
C ARG A 32 36.25 -9.96 34.86
N GLU A 33 36.67 -8.75 35.24
CA GLU A 33 37.81 -8.50 36.14
C GLU A 33 37.50 -8.77 37.62
N SER A 34 36.33 -9.35 37.93
CA SER A 34 35.89 -9.79 39.26
C SER A 34 35.56 -8.69 40.29
N SER A 35 35.62 -7.41 39.91
CA SER A 35 35.06 -6.31 40.71
C SER A 35 33.55 -6.17 40.46
N LYS A 36 32.75 -7.13 40.93
CA LYS A 36 31.28 -7.02 40.86
C LYS A 36 30.72 -5.85 41.69
N ALA A 37 31.51 -5.32 42.62
CA ALA A 37 31.09 -4.27 43.53
C ALA A 37 30.84 -2.91 42.85
N THR A 38 31.39 -2.69 41.66
CA THR A 38 31.35 -1.38 40.97
C THR A 38 30.37 -1.29 39.82
N VAL A 39 29.77 -2.41 39.40
CA VAL A 39 28.79 -2.42 38.30
C VAL A 39 27.37 -2.18 38.84
N PRO A 40 26.65 -1.16 38.35
CA PRO A 40 25.28 -0.88 38.76
C PRO A 40 24.37 -2.12 38.64
N PRO A 41 23.58 -2.47 39.68
CA PRO A 41 22.75 -3.69 39.69
C PRO A 41 21.76 -3.79 38.53
N ALA A 42 21.26 -2.65 38.05
CA ALA A 42 20.31 -2.58 36.94
C ALA A 42 20.90 -3.14 35.62
N LEU A 43 22.23 -3.14 35.47
CA LEU A 43 22.90 -3.63 34.26
C LEU A 43 23.12 -5.14 34.26
N TRP A 44 23.16 -5.77 35.44
CA TRP A 44 23.54 -7.17 35.59
C TRP A 44 22.79 -8.14 34.67
N PRO A 45 21.46 -8.01 34.47
CA PRO A 45 20.71 -8.91 33.57
C PRO A 45 21.16 -8.84 32.12
N PHE A 46 21.81 -7.74 31.72
CA PHE A 46 22.14 -7.43 30.32
C PHE A 46 23.62 -7.68 29.98
N LEU A 47 24.49 -7.85 30.97
CA LEU A 47 25.95 -7.98 30.75
C LEU A 47 26.33 -9.24 29.96
N THR A 48 25.53 -10.30 30.07
CA THR A 48 25.76 -11.58 29.37
C THR A 48 25.21 -11.59 27.94
N LEU A 49 24.41 -10.59 27.57
CA LEU A 49 23.79 -10.54 26.24
C LEU A 49 24.82 -10.14 25.18
N ALA A 50 24.81 -10.83 24.05
CA ALA A 50 25.67 -10.54 22.91
C ALA A 50 25.28 -9.26 22.14
N ARG A 51 24.03 -8.82 22.28
CA ARG A 51 23.51 -7.58 21.68
C ARG A 51 22.92 -6.70 22.76
N ASN A 52 22.84 -5.39 22.49
CA ASN A 52 22.30 -4.39 23.40
C ASN A 52 20.84 -4.08 23.01
N PRO A 53 19.82 -4.79 23.55
CA PRO A 53 18.42 -4.49 23.26
C PRO A 53 18.01 -3.15 23.90
N ALA A 54 16.88 -2.58 23.47
CA ALA A 54 16.39 -1.30 23.98
C ALA A 54 16.28 -1.23 25.52
N PRO A 55 15.82 -2.28 26.24
CA PRO A 55 15.80 -2.28 27.71
C PRO A 55 17.21 -2.19 28.34
N ALA A 56 18.24 -2.76 27.70
CA ALA A 56 19.61 -2.68 28.20
C ALA A 56 20.16 -1.26 28.07
N LEU A 57 19.90 -0.60 26.94
CA LEU A 57 20.28 0.80 26.74
C LEU A 57 19.54 1.72 27.72
N ARG A 58 18.27 1.42 28.02
CA ARG A 58 17.51 2.15 29.03
C ARG A 58 18.10 1.98 30.43
N ALA A 59 18.42 0.74 30.82
CA ALA A 59 19.06 0.48 32.10
C ALA A 59 20.44 1.15 32.20
N ALA A 60 21.20 1.25 31.09
CA ALA A 60 22.44 2.00 31.04
C ALA A 60 22.24 3.50 31.24
N LEU A 61 21.19 4.06 30.62
CA LEU A 61 20.86 5.47 30.80
C LEU A 61 20.56 5.78 32.26
N ASP A 62 19.70 4.97 32.89
CA ASP A 62 19.35 5.14 34.30
C ASP A 62 20.59 4.93 35.21
N SER A 63 21.52 4.05 34.82
CA SER A 63 22.76 3.77 35.58
C SER A 63 23.79 4.90 35.48
N LEU A 64 23.78 5.70 34.42
CA LEU A 64 24.67 6.87 34.25
C LEU A 64 24.25 8.07 35.13
N GLU A 65 23.11 8.00 35.81
CA GLU A 65 22.76 8.94 36.87
C GLU A 65 23.65 8.76 38.12
N VAL A 66 24.21 7.56 38.32
CA VAL A 66 25.20 7.29 39.37
C VAL A 66 26.54 7.91 38.97
N GLU A 67 26.97 8.94 39.71
CA GLU A 67 28.17 9.73 39.38
C GLU A 67 29.45 8.89 39.26
N GLU A 68 29.70 8.00 40.21
CA GLU A 68 30.91 7.14 40.20
C GLU A 68 31.00 6.30 38.92
N PHE A 69 29.88 5.70 38.50
CA PHE A 69 29.82 4.90 37.28
C PHE A 69 29.96 5.80 36.04
N ARG A 70 29.29 6.95 36.02
CA ARG A 70 29.39 7.90 34.90
C ARG A 70 30.82 8.40 34.68
N LEU A 71 31.53 8.77 35.75
CA LEU A 71 32.92 9.26 35.66
C LEU A 71 33.86 8.17 35.13
N LYS A 72 33.64 6.91 35.50
CA LYS A 72 34.40 5.77 34.95
C LYS A 72 34.15 5.57 33.46
N VAL A 73 32.89 5.66 33.03
CA VAL A 73 32.54 5.59 31.61
C VAL A 73 33.16 6.77 30.85
N ALA A 74 33.12 7.97 31.43
CA ALA A 74 33.75 9.15 30.87
C ALA A 74 35.27 9.01 30.71
N ALA A 75 35.96 8.33 31.64
CA ALA A 75 37.40 8.08 31.54
C ALA A 75 37.80 7.19 30.34
N HIS A 76 36.86 6.39 29.83
CA HIS A 76 37.05 5.54 28.64
C HIS A 76 36.52 6.20 27.35
N ALA A 77 35.91 7.38 27.47
CA ALA A 77 35.28 8.06 26.37
C ALA A 77 36.28 8.84 25.51
N SER A 78 36.12 8.76 24.18
CA SER A 78 36.85 9.60 23.23
C SER A 78 35.88 10.38 22.35
N GLU A 79 36.32 11.58 21.90
CA GLU A 79 35.50 12.45 21.05
C GLU A 79 35.20 11.81 19.70
N ASP A 80 36.20 11.17 19.10
CA ASP A 80 36.06 10.48 17.82
C ASP A 80 35.03 9.34 17.86
N ALA A 81 34.87 8.68 19.02
CA ALA A 81 33.96 7.54 19.16
C ALA A 81 32.54 7.94 19.55
N LEU A 82 32.37 8.96 20.39
CA LEU A 82 31.07 9.31 20.98
C LEU A 82 30.44 10.57 20.39
N GLY A 83 31.24 11.47 19.84
CA GLY A 83 30.84 12.82 19.47
C GLY A 83 30.62 13.74 20.68
N THR A 84 30.50 15.04 20.39
CA THR A 84 30.48 16.11 21.39
C THR A 84 29.30 16.03 22.35
N THR A 85 28.09 15.72 21.88
CA THR A 85 26.88 15.64 22.73
C THR A 85 26.97 14.53 23.78
N CYS A 86 27.45 13.35 23.39
CA CYS A 86 27.64 12.21 24.29
C CYS A 86 28.74 12.47 25.32
N LEU A 87 29.86 13.08 24.90
CA LEU A 87 30.92 13.48 25.82
C LEU A 87 30.44 14.53 26.83
N SER A 88 29.72 15.54 26.36
CA SER A 88 29.16 16.58 27.23
C SER A 88 28.20 15.99 28.26
N PHE A 89 27.40 14.99 27.88
CA PHE A 89 26.49 14.28 28.78
C PHE A 89 27.24 13.48 29.86
N LEU A 90 28.28 12.75 29.48
CA LEU A 90 29.08 11.94 30.42
C LEU A 90 29.87 12.82 31.40
N ASN A 91 30.50 13.89 30.92
CA ASN A 91 31.29 14.79 31.76
C ASN A 91 30.44 15.79 32.55
N ARG A 92 29.14 15.91 32.23
CA ARG A 92 28.21 16.91 32.79
C ARG A 92 28.83 18.31 32.78
N SER A 93 29.53 18.65 31.70
CA SER A 93 30.15 19.96 31.51
C SER A 93 29.11 21.08 31.53
N ALA A 94 29.53 22.31 31.87
CA ALA A 94 28.63 23.45 31.87
C ALA A 94 27.88 23.56 30.51
N GLY A 95 26.55 23.62 30.54
CA GLY A 95 25.71 23.70 29.34
C GLY A 95 25.26 22.36 28.74
N TRP A 96 25.65 21.21 29.29
CA TRP A 96 25.33 19.89 28.71
C TRP A 96 23.83 19.64 28.47
N GLU A 97 22.95 20.16 29.34
CA GLU A 97 21.50 20.04 29.20
C GLU A 97 20.97 20.77 27.97
N GLN A 98 21.59 21.91 27.64
CA GLN A 98 21.22 22.73 26.49
C GLN A 98 21.64 22.05 25.19
N ASP A 99 22.87 21.50 25.17
CA ASP A 99 23.39 20.78 24.00
C ASP A 99 22.58 19.51 23.72
N LEU A 100 22.23 18.76 24.78
CA LEU A 100 21.37 17.60 24.68
C LEU A 100 19.95 17.98 24.23
N GLY A 101 19.38 19.04 24.81
CA GLY A 101 18.08 19.58 24.40
C GLY A 101 18.06 19.98 22.93
N ALA A 102 19.10 20.66 22.45
CA ALA A 102 19.25 21.04 21.04
C ALA A 102 19.36 19.80 20.13
N ALA A 103 20.09 18.77 20.54
CA ALA A 103 20.18 17.51 19.80
C ALA A 103 18.81 16.79 19.72
N VAL A 104 18.06 16.74 20.82
CA VAL A 104 16.70 16.18 20.86
C VAL A 104 15.77 16.95 19.92
N GLN A 105 15.76 18.27 20.00
CA GLN A 105 14.94 19.11 19.11
C GLN A 105 15.29 18.91 17.63
N LYS A 106 16.58 18.75 17.31
CA LYS A 106 17.03 18.45 15.94
C LYS A 106 16.50 17.11 15.43
N VAL A 107 16.53 16.06 16.25
CA VAL A 107 16.00 14.74 15.88
C VAL A 107 14.48 14.79 15.68
N ILE A 108 13.76 15.45 16.59
CA ILE A 108 12.30 15.65 16.47
C ILE A 108 11.97 16.41 15.19
N ALA A 109 12.64 17.53 14.91
CA ALA A 109 12.42 18.34 13.71
C ALA A 109 12.66 17.52 12.43
N GLN A 110 13.75 16.76 12.36
CA GLN A 110 14.03 15.86 11.23
C GLN A 110 12.99 14.73 11.11
N GLY A 111 12.51 14.19 12.23
CA GLY A 111 11.45 13.18 12.26
C GLY A 111 10.14 13.72 11.66
N LEU A 112 9.75 14.93 12.08
CA LEU A 112 8.56 15.62 11.56
C LEU A 112 8.69 15.92 10.06
N GLU A 113 9.85 16.41 9.60
CA GLU A 113 10.09 16.68 8.19
C GLU A 113 10.00 15.40 7.33
N ARG A 114 10.60 14.30 7.80
CA ARG A 114 10.49 12.99 7.13
C ARG A 114 9.05 12.48 7.11
N ALA A 115 8.33 12.60 8.22
CA ALA A 115 6.92 12.19 8.30
C ALA A 115 6.04 12.99 7.35
N ALA A 116 6.21 14.32 7.31
CA ALA A 116 5.51 15.19 6.38
C ALA A 116 5.81 14.83 4.92
N GLY A 117 7.09 14.61 4.58
CA GLY A 117 7.49 14.18 3.24
C GLY A 117 6.94 12.80 2.84
N GLN A 118 6.80 11.87 3.79
CA GLN A 118 6.17 10.57 3.56
C GLN A 118 4.66 10.72 3.33
N ALA A 119 3.97 11.47 4.20
CA ALA A 119 2.53 11.72 4.09
C ALA A 119 2.18 12.38 2.74
N GLN A 120 2.99 13.36 2.30
CA GLN A 120 2.79 13.99 0.99
C GLN A 120 2.91 12.97 -0.16
N ARG A 121 3.96 12.13 -0.16
CA ARG A 121 4.16 11.11 -1.20
C ARG A 121 3.03 10.08 -1.20
N GLU A 122 2.53 9.70 -0.04
CA GLU A 122 1.40 8.78 0.09
C GLU A 122 0.11 9.40 -0.45
N ALA A 123 -0.16 10.66 -0.13
CA ALA A 123 -1.28 11.41 -0.66
C ALA A 123 -1.20 11.53 -2.21
N GLU A 124 -0.02 11.83 -2.76
CA GLU A 124 0.19 11.88 -4.21
C GLU A 124 -0.04 10.52 -4.87
N ARG A 125 0.48 9.43 -4.29
CA ARG A 125 0.26 8.07 -4.80
C ARG A 125 -1.22 7.68 -4.76
N SER A 126 -1.89 7.99 -3.66
CA SER A 126 -3.33 7.73 -3.49
C SER A 126 -4.14 8.49 -4.53
N SER A 127 -3.87 9.78 -4.70
CA SER A 127 -4.52 10.63 -5.71
C SER A 127 -4.34 10.09 -7.13
N ARG A 128 -3.10 9.74 -7.52
CA ARG A 128 -2.82 9.14 -8.84
C ARG A 128 -3.57 7.82 -9.05
N LYS A 129 -3.64 6.97 -8.02
CA LYS A 129 -4.39 5.70 -8.09
C LYS A 129 -5.88 5.95 -8.30
N SER A 130 -6.47 6.90 -7.57
CA SER A 130 -7.87 7.27 -7.72
C SER A 130 -8.17 7.83 -9.11
N GLN A 131 -7.30 8.69 -9.65
CA GLN A 131 -7.43 9.22 -11.02
C GLN A 131 -7.38 8.10 -12.08
N MET A 132 -6.45 7.15 -11.95
CA MET A 132 -6.36 6.01 -12.86
C MET A 132 -7.61 5.12 -12.78
N LEU A 133 -8.14 4.88 -11.58
CA LEU A 133 -9.38 4.10 -11.41
C LEU A 133 -10.59 4.80 -12.03
N ALA A 134 -10.70 6.12 -11.87
CA ALA A 134 -11.76 6.92 -12.49
C ALA A 134 -11.69 6.84 -14.02
N GLN A 135 -10.50 6.97 -14.61
CA GLN A 135 -10.30 6.83 -16.06
C GLN A 135 -10.68 5.44 -16.56
N ARG A 136 -10.30 4.38 -15.83
CA ARG A 136 -10.68 3.01 -16.20
C ARG A 136 -12.19 2.80 -16.11
N LEU A 137 -12.84 3.34 -15.09
CA LEU A 137 -14.28 3.26 -14.95
C LEU A 137 -14.98 3.95 -16.13
N GLU A 138 -14.58 5.17 -16.46
CA GLU A 138 -15.11 5.92 -17.60
C GLU A 138 -14.92 5.16 -18.93
N GLU A 139 -13.76 4.54 -19.13
CA GLU A 139 -13.52 3.71 -20.31
C GLU A 139 -14.43 2.47 -20.34
N THR A 140 -14.62 1.80 -19.20
CA THR A 140 -15.54 0.66 -19.13
C THR A 140 -16.99 1.05 -19.38
N GLU A 141 -17.44 2.21 -18.88
CA GLU A 141 -18.78 2.75 -19.13
C GLU A 141 -18.99 3.06 -20.61
N ARG A 142 -18.00 3.66 -21.28
CA ARG A 142 -18.04 3.91 -22.73
C ARG A 142 -18.10 2.62 -23.53
N ARG A 143 -17.34 1.59 -23.13
CA ARG A 143 -17.39 0.27 -23.79
C ARG A 143 -18.74 -0.40 -23.58
N TYR A 144 -19.29 -0.33 -22.38
CA TYR A 144 -20.58 -0.91 -22.05
C TYR A 144 -21.72 -0.23 -22.82
N SER A 145 -21.73 1.11 -22.90
CA SER A 145 -22.72 1.85 -23.68
C SER A 145 -22.64 1.54 -25.18
N ALA A 146 -21.44 1.39 -25.74
CA ALA A 146 -21.26 0.97 -27.12
C ALA A 146 -21.80 -0.46 -27.39
N VAL A 147 -21.61 -1.39 -26.44
CA VAL A 147 -22.17 -2.75 -26.54
C VAL A 147 -23.71 -2.70 -26.50
N LEU A 148 -24.29 -1.92 -25.59
CA LEU A 148 -25.75 -1.77 -25.51
C LEU A 148 -26.34 -1.15 -26.79
N ALA A 149 -25.67 -0.15 -27.37
CA ALA A 149 -26.08 0.43 -28.64
C ALA A 149 -26.05 -0.60 -29.78
N ARG A 150 -25.02 -1.46 -29.81
CA ARG A 150 -24.93 -2.53 -30.81
C ARG A 150 -25.97 -3.63 -30.61
N LEU A 151 -26.29 -3.98 -29.36
CA LEU A 151 -27.35 -4.95 -29.07
C LEU A 151 -28.71 -4.44 -29.55
N THR A 152 -29.04 -3.19 -29.25
CA THR A 152 -30.30 -2.57 -29.71
C THR A 152 -30.39 -2.45 -31.23
N GLU A 153 -29.26 -2.21 -31.92
CA GLU A 153 -29.21 -2.27 -33.38
C GLU A 153 -29.46 -3.69 -33.92
N LEU A 154 -28.84 -4.70 -33.32
CA LEU A 154 -29.04 -6.10 -33.71
C LEU A 154 -30.49 -6.56 -33.47
N GLU A 155 -31.13 -6.13 -32.39
CA GLU A 155 -32.54 -6.42 -32.11
C GLU A 155 -33.46 -5.84 -33.20
N ARG A 156 -33.21 -4.60 -33.64
CA ARG A 156 -33.95 -3.99 -34.76
C ARG A 156 -33.73 -4.75 -36.06
N ASN A 157 -32.47 -5.06 -36.39
CA ASN A 157 -32.16 -5.83 -37.59
C ASN A 157 -32.82 -7.21 -37.59
N LEU A 158 -32.86 -7.89 -36.44
CA LEU A 158 -33.58 -9.16 -36.30
C LEU A 158 -35.08 -8.98 -36.53
N GLN A 159 -35.68 -7.93 -35.98
CA GLN A 159 -37.10 -7.64 -36.18
C GLN A 159 -37.42 -7.37 -37.66
N ASP A 160 -36.58 -6.62 -38.36
CA ASP A 160 -36.72 -6.35 -39.79
C ASP A 160 -36.61 -7.64 -40.62
N VAL A 161 -35.65 -8.52 -40.27
CA VAL A 161 -35.49 -9.83 -40.93
C VAL A 161 -36.71 -10.72 -40.70
N VAL A 162 -37.25 -10.75 -39.48
CA VAL A 162 -38.48 -11.52 -39.17
C VAL A 162 -39.65 -11.00 -40.00
N GLN A 163 -39.84 -9.68 -40.06
CA GLN A 163 -40.90 -9.08 -40.87
C GLN A 163 -40.75 -9.43 -42.36
N LEU A 164 -39.53 -9.34 -42.90
CA LEU A 164 -39.27 -9.70 -44.28
C LEU A 164 -39.54 -11.19 -44.56
N LEU A 165 -39.22 -12.08 -43.61
CA LEU A 165 -39.52 -13.51 -43.73
C LEU A 165 -41.03 -13.76 -43.75
N ASP A 166 -41.81 -13.06 -42.92
CA ASP A 166 -43.27 -13.16 -42.93
C ASP A 166 -43.86 -12.68 -44.27
N GLU A 167 -43.39 -11.54 -44.78
CA GLU A 167 -43.78 -11.03 -46.10
C GLU A 167 -43.46 -12.03 -47.22
N ARG A 168 -42.26 -12.61 -47.23
CA ARG A 168 -41.88 -13.63 -48.23
C ARG A 168 -42.67 -14.92 -48.08
N THR A 169 -43.03 -15.30 -46.86
CA THR A 169 -43.87 -16.49 -46.61
C THR A 169 -45.27 -16.27 -47.16
N THR A 170 -45.88 -15.11 -46.91
CA THR A 170 -47.20 -14.76 -47.45
C THR A 170 -47.21 -14.67 -48.98
N GLU A 171 -46.18 -14.06 -49.59
CA GLU A 171 -46.02 -14.01 -51.05
C GLU A 171 -45.90 -15.42 -51.66
N ARG A 172 -45.08 -16.28 -51.05
CA ARG A 172 -44.93 -17.67 -51.47
C ARG A 172 -46.27 -18.40 -51.44
N ASP A 173 -47.04 -18.26 -50.37
CA ASP A 173 -48.32 -18.93 -50.21
C ASP A 173 -49.34 -18.44 -51.26
N LEU A 174 -49.35 -17.14 -51.55
CA LEU A 174 -50.15 -16.56 -52.64
C LEU A 174 -49.78 -17.17 -54.00
N LEU A 175 -48.48 -17.30 -54.30
CA LEU A 175 -48.00 -17.90 -55.56
C LEU A 175 -48.39 -19.38 -55.66
N PHE A 176 -48.38 -20.13 -54.54
CA PHE A 176 -48.88 -21.51 -54.52
C PHE A 176 -50.38 -21.59 -54.83
N ASP A 177 -51.18 -20.69 -54.25
CA ASP A 177 -52.62 -20.62 -54.52
C ASP A 177 -52.91 -20.24 -55.98
N GLN A 178 -52.18 -19.27 -56.53
CA GLN A 178 -52.28 -18.88 -57.94
C GLN A 178 -51.92 -20.05 -58.86
N ARG A 179 -50.82 -20.76 -58.58
CA ARG A 179 -50.42 -21.95 -59.33
C ARG A 179 -51.50 -23.03 -59.25
N ALA A 180 -52.07 -23.29 -58.08
CA ALA A 180 -53.13 -24.28 -57.91
C ALA A 180 -54.42 -23.92 -58.68
N ARG A 181 -54.76 -22.63 -58.79
CA ARG A 181 -55.86 -22.14 -59.64
C ARG A 181 -55.55 -22.35 -61.13
N ALA A 182 -54.40 -21.90 -61.60
CA ALA A 182 -53.98 -22.05 -62.99
C ALA A 182 -53.96 -23.53 -63.44
N VAL A 183 -53.46 -24.43 -62.58
CA VAL A 183 -53.47 -25.88 -62.86
C VAL A 183 -54.90 -26.42 -62.98
N ARG A 184 -55.84 -25.97 -62.15
CA ARG A 184 -57.25 -26.38 -62.24
C ARG A 184 -57.91 -25.86 -63.52
N GLU A 185 -57.66 -24.60 -63.87
CA GLU A 185 -58.18 -24.00 -65.10
C GLU A 185 -57.65 -24.70 -66.35
N LEU A 186 -56.35 -25.02 -66.37
CA LEU A 186 -55.72 -25.78 -67.45
C LEU A 186 -56.33 -27.18 -67.59
N LYS A 187 -56.49 -27.92 -66.48
CA LYS A 187 -57.18 -29.24 -66.49
C LYS A 187 -58.62 -29.14 -67.00
N GLN A 188 -59.35 -28.10 -66.63
CA GLN A 188 -60.71 -27.88 -67.14
C GLN A 188 -60.73 -27.56 -68.63
N ALA A 189 -59.77 -26.77 -69.13
CA ALA A 189 -59.64 -26.47 -70.54
C ALA A 189 -59.27 -27.73 -71.35
N GLU A 190 -58.32 -28.54 -70.88
CA GLU A 190 -57.97 -29.83 -71.48
C GLU A 190 -59.17 -30.77 -71.56
N ALA A 191 -59.96 -30.89 -70.50
CA ALA A 191 -61.17 -31.71 -70.49
C ALA A 191 -62.23 -31.24 -71.49
N ARG A 192 -62.40 -29.92 -71.66
CA ARG A 192 -63.32 -29.35 -72.67
C ARG A 192 -62.85 -29.64 -74.09
N LEU A 193 -61.55 -29.53 -74.37
CA LEU A 193 -60.99 -29.83 -75.68
C LEU A 193 -61.14 -31.32 -76.02
N ALA A 194 -60.86 -32.21 -75.06
CA ALA A 194 -61.05 -33.65 -75.24
C ALA A 194 -62.50 -34.01 -75.58
N ALA A 195 -63.47 -33.41 -74.88
CA ALA A 195 -64.90 -33.62 -75.17
C ALA A 195 -65.33 -33.13 -76.56
N GLN A 196 -64.67 -32.11 -77.12
CA GLN A 196 -64.94 -31.63 -78.49
C GLN A 196 -64.34 -32.51 -79.58
N THR A 197 -63.24 -33.22 -79.29
CA THR A 197 -62.60 -34.12 -80.26
C THR A 197 -63.25 -35.50 -80.36
N GLU A 198 -64.14 -35.85 -79.43
CA GLU A 198 -64.89 -37.13 -79.42
C GLU A 198 -66.28 -37.04 -80.11
N GLN A 199 -66.67 -35.86 -80.62
CA GLN A 199 -67.88 -35.63 -81.42
C GLN A 199 -67.57 -35.63 -82.91
#